data_AF-A0A2H9LM84-F1
#
_entry.id   AF-A0A2H9LM84-F1
#
_cell.length_a   1.000
_cell.length_b   1.000
_cell.length_c   1.000
_cell.angle_alpha   90.00
_cell.angle_beta   90.00
_cell.angle_gamma   90.00
#
_symmetry.space_group_name_H-M   'P 1'
#
loop_
_entity.id
_entity.type
_entity.pdbx_description
1 polymer ?
#
loop_
_entity_poly.entity_id
_entity_poly.type
_entity_poly.pdbx_seq_one_letter_code
_entity_poly.pdbx_strand_id
1 'polypeptide(L)'
;GIGEVVLTTRKNPRVLDMNNREEKLVYEGNAKEAVRLFPRELNVAATLALTASAEKVKVRIVSDPKVTRNVHEVKVKWKYGDMLLRFENEPHPENPRTSALAAWSAIRLLREILQRNP
;
A
#
# COMPACT_ATOMS: atom_id res chain seq x y z
N GLY A 1 16.08 8.74 -13.62
CA GLY A 1 14.65 8.54 -13.31
C GLY A 1 14.43 7.17 -12.68
N ILE A 2 13.28 6.97 -12.03
CA ILE A 2 12.86 5.68 -11.46
C ILE A 2 12.71 4.65 -12.59
N GLY A 3 13.28 3.46 -12.39
CA GLY A 3 13.20 2.33 -13.32
C GLY A 3 12.04 1.40 -12.99
N GLU A 4 11.91 1.00 -11.73
CA GLU A 4 10.86 0.09 -11.24
C GLU A 4 10.47 0.42 -9.79
N VAL A 5 9.19 0.23 -9.48
CA VAL A 5 8.65 0.22 -8.12
C VAL A 5 7.86 -1.07 -7.92
N VAL A 6 8.14 -1.79 -6.85
CA VAL A 6 7.36 -2.94 -6.40
C VAL A 6 6.76 -2.62 -5.04
N LEU A 7 5.43 -2.57 -4.98
CA LEU A 7 4.67 -2.51 -3.74
C LEU A 7 4.25 -3.93 -3.36
N THR A 8 4.70 -4.41 -2.20
CA THR A 8 4.13 -5.61 -1.58
C THR A 8 3.30 -5.19 -0.39
N THR A 9 2.02 -5.57 -0.37
CA THR A 9 1.18 -5.46 0.83
C THR A 9 0.97 -6.84 1.43
N ARG A 10 1.14 -6.98 2.74
CA ARG A 10 0.84 -8.21 3.47
C ARG A 10 -0.27 -7.93 4.46
N LYS A 11 -1.28 -8.80 4.47
CA LYS A 11 -2.45 -8.69 5.33
C LYS A 11 -2.77 -10.03 5.96
N ASN A 12 -3.38 -9.96 7.15
CA ASN A 12 -3.94 -11.14 7.77
C ASN A 12 -5.06 -11.71 6.89
N PRO A 13 -5.16 -13.04 6.71
CA PRO A 13 -6.19 -13.68 5.89
C PRO A 13 -7.61 -13.19 6.19
N ARG A 14 -7.92 -12.94 7.47
CA ARG A 14 -9.24 -12.48 7.91
C ARG A 14 -9.65 -11.14 7.28
N VAL A 15 -8.69 -10.27 6.97
CA VAL A 15 -8.95 -8.95 6.37
C VAL A 15 -9.33 -9.08 4.89
N LEU A 16 -8.80 -10.12 4.23
CA LEU A 16 -9.03 -10.46 2.83
C LEU A 16 -10.18 -11.46 2.65
N ASP A 17 -10.95 -11.73 3.71
CA ASP A 17 -12.02 -12.72 3.73
C ASP A 17 -11.51 -14.16 3.38
N MET A 18 -10.28 -14.47 3.80
CA MET A 18 -9.58 -15.74 3.59
C MET A 18 -9.27 -16.45 4.92
N ASN A 19 -8.91 -17.74 4.86
CA ASN A 19 -8.57 -18.57 6.03
C ASN A 19 -7.30 -19.44 5.83
N ASN A 20 -6.42 -19.05 4.90
CA ASN A 20 -5.17 -19.78 4.65
C ASN A 20 -4.29 -19.86 5.91
N ARG A 21 -3.66 -21.03 6.10
CA ARG A 21 -2.78 -21.33 7.24
C ARG A 21 -1.30 -21.03 6.97
N GLU A 22 -0.95 -20.78 5.72
CA GLU A 22 0.38 -20.42 5.26
C GLU A 22 0.31 -19.18 4.36
N GLU A 23 1.45 -18.53 4.15
CA GLU A 23 1.54 -17.37 3.25
C GLU A 23 1.03 -17.73 1.85
N LYS A 24 0.17 -16.88 1.29
CA LYS A 24 -0.38 -17.04 -0.05
C LYS A 24 -0.33 -15.73 -0.84
N LEU A 25 0.26 -15.78 -2.03
CA LEU A 25 0.16 -14.69 -3.00
C LEU A 25 -1.27 -14.64 -3.54
N VAL A 26 -1.98 -13.55 -3.27
CA VAL A 26 -3.37 -13.32 -3.68
C VAL A 26 -3.42 -12.65 -5.05
N TYR A 27 -2.47 -11.75 -5.30
CA TYR A 27 -2.36 -11.03 -6.56
C TYR A 27 -0.92 -10.62 -6.83
N GLU A 28 -0.52 -10.67 -8.09
CA GLU A 28 0.70 -10.05 -8.60
C GLU A 28 0.43 -9.50 -10.01
N GLY A 29 0.75 -8.23 -10.23
CA GLY A 29 0.51 -7.59 -11.52
C GLY A 29 0.78 -6.09 -11.49
N ASN A 30 0.32 -5.39 -12.52
CA ASN A 30 0.47 -3.93 -12.61
C ASN A 30 -0.49 -3.21 -11.63
N ALA A 31 -0.15 -1.98 -11.26
CA ALA A 31 -0.97 -1.18 -10.33
C ALA A 31 -2.36 -0.84 -10.87
N LYS A 32 -2.50 -0.65 -12.19
CA LYS A 32 -3.78 -0.25 -12.82
C LYS A 32 -4.86 -1.31 -12.66
N GLU A 33 -4.50 -2.57 -12.89
CA GLU A 33 -5.39 -3.71 -12.70
C GLU A 33 -5.63 -3.99 -11.21
N ALA A 34 -4.58 -3.89 -10.39
CA ALA A 34 -4.69 -4.06 -8.96
C ALA A 34 -5.78 -3.13 -8.38
N VAL A 35 -5.73 -1.82 -8.73
CA VAL A 35 -6.70 -0.82 -8.25
C VAL A 35 -8.14 -1.16 -8.67
N ARG A 36 -8.36 -1.80 -9.82
CA ARG A 36 -9.69 -2.25 -10.24
C ARG A 36 -10.19 -3.44 -9.42
N LEU A 37 -9.30 -4.37 -9.09
CA LEU A 37 -9.64 -5.58 -8.34
C LEU A 37 -9.77 -5.32 -6.83
N PHE A 38 -8.96 -4.40 -6.28
CA PHE A 38 -8.90 -4.09 -4.84
C PHE A 38 -9.02 -2.58 -4.56
N PRO A 39 -10.14 -1.93 -4.96
CA PRO A 39 -10.27 -0.47 -4.92
C PRO A 39 -10.19 0.13 -3.52
N ARG A 40 -10.56 -0.64 -2.49
CA ARG A 40 -10.58 -0.17 -1.10
C ARG A 40 -9.21 -0.15 -0.43
N GLU A 41 -8.21 -0.84 -1.01
CA GLU A 41 -6.98 -1.21 -0.29
C GLU A 41 -5.70 -0.70 -0.95
N LEU A 42 -5.81 0.02 -2.06
CA LEU A 42 -4.68 0.34 -2.94
C LEU A 42 -4.42 1.84 -3.11
N ASN A 43 -4.73 2.63 -2.09
CA ASN A 43 -4.31 4.03 -2.03
C ASN A 43 -2.77 4.18 -2.17
N VAL A 44 -1.98 3.30 -1.54
CA VAL A 44 -0.51 3.31 -1.68
C VAL A 44 -0.08 3.04 -3.13
N ALA A 45 -0.71 2.06 -3.80
CA ALA A 45 -0.40 1.75 -5.20
C ALA A 45 -0.77 2.90 -6.13
N ALA A 46 -1.93 3.54 -5.91
CA ALA A 46 -2.37 4.69 -6.67
C ALA A 46 -1.40 5.88 -6.51
N THR A 47 -1.00 6.21 -5.27
CA THR A 47 -0.02 7.26 -5.00
C THR A 47 1.33 6.98 -5.69
N LEU A 48 1.83 5.74 -5.61
CA LEU A 48 3.06 5.34 -6.29
C LEU A 48 2.94 5.45 -7.82
N ALA A 49 1.79 5.07 -8.38
CA ALA A 49 1.53 5.19 -9.81
C ALA A 49 1.52 6.66 -10.28
N LEU A 50 1.00 7.57 -9.47
CA LEU A 50 1.03 9.01 -9.75
C LEU A 50 2.46 9.58 -9.68
N THR A 51 3.30 9.09 -8.76
CA THR A 51 4.67 9.59 -8.57
C THR A 51 5.68 9.00 -9.56
N ALA A 52 5.59 7.71 -9.89
CA ALA A 52 6.59 6.99 -10.69
C ALA A 52 6.15 6.64 -12.11
N SER A 53 4.89 6.92 -12.49
CA SER A 53 4.14 6.34 -13.62
C SER A 53 3.60 4.93 -13.33
N ALA A 54 2.33 4.71 -13.69
CA ALA A 54 1.60 3.46 -13.43
C ALA A 54 2.27 2.22 -14.05
N GLU A 55 2.91 2.36 -15.21
CA GLU A 55 3.58 1.23 -15.90
C GLU A 55 4.81 0.71 -15.15
N LYS A 56 5.41 1.55 -14.31
CA LYS A 56 6.60 1.19 -13.53
C LYS A 56 6.26 0.58 -12.18
N VAL A 57 4.99 0.56 -11.79
CA VAL A 57 4.54 0.08 -10.48
C VAL A 57 3.92 -1.31 -10.61
N LYS A 58 4.59 -2.29 -10.01
CA LYS A 58 4.06 -3.62 -9.77
C LYS A 58 3.49 -3.69 -8.36
N VAL A 59 2.40 -4.44 -8.21
CA VAL A 59 1.73 -4.66 -6.93
C VAL A 59 1.68 -6.15 -6.65
N ARG A 60 2.01 -6.50 -5.41
CA ARG A 60 1.87 -7.84 -4.84
C ARG A 60 0.99 -7.76 -3.61
N ILE A 61 -0.04 -8.59 -3.55
CA ILE A 61 -0.90 -8.72 -2.37
C ILE A 61 -0.70 -10.11 -1.80
N VAL A 62 -0.32 -10.16 -0.53
CA VAL A 62 0.00 -11.39 0.17
C VAL A 62 -0.93 -11.54 1.37
N SER A 63 -1.58 -12.70 1.45
CA SER A 63 -2.31 -13.14 2.63
C SER A 63 -1.36 -13.93 3.52
N ASP A 64 -1.03 -13.40 4.69
CA ASP A 64 -0.06 -13.99 5.61
C ASP A 64 -0.67 -14.11 7.03
N PRO A 65 -0.91 -15.34 7.53
CA PRO A 65 -1.50 -15.54 8.85
C PRO A 65 -0.59 -15.09 10.01
N LYS A 66 0.72 -14.87 9.75
CA LYS A 66 1.68 -14.43 10.77
C LYS A 66 1.65 -12.92 11.01
N VAL A 67 1.09 -12.13 10.08
CA VAL A 67 1.01 -10.67 10.28
C VAL A 67 -0.22 -10.32 11.11
N THR A 68 0.03 -9.50 12.14
CA THR A 68 -1.00 -8.88 12.98
C THR A 68 -1.22 -7.40 12.63
N ARG A 69 -0.34 -6.84 11.79
CA ARG A 69 -0.32 -5.43 11.35
C ARG A 69 -0.53 -5.31 9.85
N ASN A 70 -0.88 -4.12 9.40
CA ASN A 70 -0.88 -3.78 7.98
C ASN A 70 0.56 -3.51 7.53
N VAL A 71 1.11 -4.41 6.71
CA VAL A 71 2.49 -4.33 6.25
C VAL A 71 2.54 -3.87 4.79
N HIS A 72 3.34 -2.85 4.53
CA HIS A 72 3.66 -2.40 3.18
C HIS A 72 5.17 -2.34 2.99
N GLU A 73 5.66 -2.92 1.89
CA GLU A 73 7.05 -2.84 1.45
C GLU A 73 7.09 -2.17 0.08
N VAL A 74 7.86 -1.10 -0.05
CA VAL A 74 8.08 -0.38 -1.30
C VAL A 74 9.53 -0.54 -1.69
N LYS A 75 9.79 -1.34 -2.73
CA LYS A 75 11.10 -1.50 -3.32
C LYS A 75 11.21 -0.63 -4.57
N VAL A 76 12.16 0.29 -4.60
CA VAL A 76 12.40 1.20 -5.72
C VAL A 76 13.77 0.92 -6.30
N LYS A 77 13.87 0.86 -7.64
CA LYS A 77 15.14 0.74 -8.36
C LYS A 77 15.30 1.89 -9.34
N TRP A 78 16.50 2.44 -9.43
CA TRP A 78 16.88 3.44 -10.42
C TRP A 78 18.31 3.20 -10.92
N LYS A 79 18.76 4.01 -11.89
CA LYS A 79 20.07 3.86 -12.55
C LYS A 79 21.26 3.74 -11.59
N TYR A 80 21.17 4.31 -10.40
CA TYR A 80 22.30 4.44 -9.47
C TYR A 80 22.10 3.70 -8.15
N GLY A 81 21.06 2.86 -8.03
CA GLY A 81 20.85 2.09 -6.80
C GLY A 81 19.43 1.59 -6.60
N ASP A 82 19.19 1.10 -5.39
CA ASP A 82 17.91 0.63 -4.91
C ASP A 82 17.60 1.15 -3.49
N MET A 83 16.31 1.16 -3.17
CA MET A 83 15.77 1.59 -1.88
C MET A 83 14.65 0.64 -1.47
N LEU A 84 14.61 0.28 -0.20
CA LEU A 84 13.52 -0.48 0.41
C LEU A 84 12.95 0.30 1.58
N LEU A 85 11.65 0.59 1.52
CA LEU A 85 10.89 1.17 2.62
C LEU A 85 9.91 0.12 3.13
N ARG A 86 9.89 -0.11 4.45
CA ARG A 86 8.97 -1.05 5.10
C ARG A 86 8.18 -0.33 6.18
N PHE A 87 6.86 -0.48 6.13
CA PHE A 87 5.91 0.12 7.06
C PHE A 87 5.08 -0.98 7.70
N GLU A 88 4.98 -0.98 9.02
CA GLU A 88 4.14 -1.89 9.78
C GLU A 88 3.24 -1.07 10.69
N ASN A 89 2.01 -0.85 10.25
CA ASN A 89 1.07 0.01 10.95
C ASN A 89 0.01 -0.81 11.66
N GLU A 90 -0.39 -0.37 12.84
CA GLU A 90 -1.58 -0.90 13.51
C GLU A 90 -2.82 -0.66 12.62
N PRO A 91 -3.72 -1.64 12.50
CA PRO A 91 -5.02 -1.44 11.86
C PRO A 91 -5.81 -0.33 12.58
N HIS A 92 -6.63 0.41 11.84
CA HIS A 92 -7.52 1.36 12.47
C HIS A 92 -8.55 0.62 13.36
N PRO A 93 -8.78 1.05 14.61
CA PRO A 93 -9.69 0.35 15.54
C PRO A 93 -11.11 0.15 14.97
N GLU A 94 -11.64 1.16 14.28
CA GLU A 94 -12.99 1.12 13.69
C GLU A 94 -13.02 0.61 12.25
N ASN A 95 -11.86 0.51 11.58
CA ASN A 95 -11.78 0.02 10.19
C ASN A 95 -10.46 -0.74 9.96
N PRO A 96 -10.39 -2.02 10.35
CA PRO A 96 -9.16 -2.80 10.29
C PRO A 96 -8.59 -2.98 8.86
N ARG A 97 -9.39 -2.70 7.82
CA ARG A 97 -8.97 -2.81 6.42
C ARG A 97 -7.97 -1.72 5.99
N THR A 98 -7.82 -0.66 6.79
CA THR A 98 -6.90 0.46 6.53
C THR A 98 -6.07 0.83 7.78
N SER A 99 -5.00 1.60 7.56
CA SER A 99 -4.20 2.23 8.62
C SER A 99 -4.78 3.58 9.03
N ALA A 100 -4.72 3.92 10.32
CA ALA A 100 -5.06 5.25 10.83
C ALA A 100 -4.19 6.35 10.23
N LEU A 101 -2.95 6.03 9.84
CA LEU A 101 -2.01 6.96 9.23
C LEU A 101 -2.56 7.60 7.94
N ALA A 102 -3.34 6.85 7.15
CA ALA A 102 -3.94 7.37 5.93
C ALA A 102 -4.97 8.47 6.23
N ALA A 103 -5.84 8.26 7.24
CA ALA A 103 -6.81 9.25 7.68
C ALA A 103 -6.12 10.48 8.27
N TRP A 104 -5.09 10.29 9.10
CA TRP A 104 -4.32 11.40 9.68
C TRP A 104 -3.58 12.22 8.61
N SER A 105 -3.06 11.58 7.57
CA SER A 105 -2.46 12.26 6.42
C SER A 105 -3.46 13.20 5.72
N ALA A 106 -4.68 12.72 5.47
CA ALA A 106 -5.75 13.53 4.89
C ALA A 106 -6.15 14.71 5.80
N ILE A 107 -6.32 14.47 7.10
CA ILE A 107 -6.63 15.53 8.08
C ILE A 107 -5.52 16.58 8.12
N ARG A 108 -4.25 16.16 8.12
CA ARG A 108 -3.11 17.07 8.11
C ARG A 108 -3.12 17.95 6.86
N LEU A 109 -3.33 17.36 5.68
CA LEU A 109 -3.42 18.11 4.43
C LEU A 109 -4.54 19.15 4.47
N LEU A 110 -5.74 18.78 4.94
CA LEU A 110 -6.87 19.72 5.06
C LEU A 110 -6.55 20.88 6.00
N ARG A 111 -5.92 20.63 7.14
CA ARG A 111 -5.46 21.68 8.06
C ARG A 111 -4.47 22.63 7.39
N GLU A 112 -3.53 22.09 6.61
CA GLU A 112 -2.56 22.92 5.88
C GLU A 112 -3.23 23.78 4.81
N ILE A 113 -4.20 23.24 4.06
CA ILE A 113 -4.96 24.01 3.05
C ILE A 113 -5.74 25.14 3.72
N LEU A 114 -6.43 24.87 4.83
CA LEU A 114 -7.20 25.87 5.56
C LEU A 114 -6.32 26.96 6.19
N GLN A 115 -5.09 26.63 6.60
CA GLN A 115 -4.15 27.59 7.17
C GLN A 115 -3.42 28.42 6.10
N ARG A 116 -3.30 27.92 4.87
CA ARG A 116 -2.62 28.59 3.74
C ARG A 116 -3.52 29.55 2.97
N ASN A 117 -4.84 29.45 3.14
CA ASN A 117 -5.82 30.42 2.63
C ASN A 117 -6.36 31.27 3.80
N PRO A 118 -5.65 32.31 4.25
CA PRO A 118 -6.23 33.34 5.10
C PRO A 118 -7.28 34.17 4.35
#